data_AF-A0A6M0CW15-F1
#
_entry.id   AF-A0A6M0CW15-F1
#
_cell.length_a   1.000
_cell.length_b   1.000
_cell.length_c   1.000
_cell.angle_alpha   90.00
_cell.angle_beta   90.00
_cell.angle_gamma   90.00
#
_symmetry.space_group_name_H-M   'P 1'
#
loop_
_entity.id
_entity.type
_entity.pdbx_description
1 polymer ?
#
loop_
_entity_poly.entity_id
_entity_poly.type
_entity_poly.pdbx_seq_one_letter_code
_entity_poly.pdbx_strand_id
1 'polypeptide(L)'
;MARTLLDVQLARLLYPLLIELATARQTLTYKQLIERAQGRYPEDQRVANLIPVRMGRILWVIYDFVVARELPRLTLIIVSAGDQYPGSAMWQHDCLAEQQRCFAFDWSTVDQAFDLYGQHSEKAVTPLRRVPREQAKQLMAAHYHDPANVYPSGIRALREAIIENIMNGLSVAEAFDIEAQLLAPSAHA
;
A
#
# COMPACT_ATOMS: atom_id res chain seq x y z
N MET A 1 -3.32 9.94 -11.10
CA MET A 1 -2.32 9.07 -11.78
C MET A 1 -2.42 7.67 -11.21
N ALA A 2 -2.39 6.61 -12.01
CA ALA A 2 -2.53 5.23 -11.51
C ALA A 2 -1.31 4.83 -10.65
N ARG A 3 -1.55 4.42 -9.39
CA ARG A 3 -0.52 3.92 -8.45
C ARG A 3 -0.15 2.49 -8.83
N THR A 4 1.14 2.14 -8.72
CA THR A 4 1.61 0.75 -8.94
C THR A 4 1.91 0.06 -7.61
N LEU A 5 1.93 -1.28 -7.62
CA LEU A 5 2.35 -2.08 -6.46
C LEU A 5 3.72 -1.65 -5.93
N LEU A 6 4.67 -1.37 -6.85
CA LEU A 6 6.00 -0.92 -6.49
C LEU A 6 6.00 0.45 -5.80
N ASP A 7 5.11 1.37 -6.19
CA ASP A 7 4.98 2.67 -5.53
C ASP A 7 4.53 2.50 -4.07
N VAL A 8 3.57 1.59 -3.82
CA VAL A 8 3.06 1.31 -2.47
C VAL A 8 4.12 0.63 -1.61
N GLN A 9 4.81 -0.38 -2.14
CA GLN A 9 5.86 -1.09 -1.42
C GLN A 9 7.01 -0.17 -1.04
N LEU A 10 7.45 0.71 -1.94
CA LEU A 10 8.48 1.70 -1.64
C LEU A 10 7.97 2.75 -0.64
N ALA A 11 6.69 3.14 -0.69
CA ALA A 11 6.11 4.07 0.26
C ALA A 11 6.16 3.51 1.69
N ARG A 12 5.95 2.21 1.87
CA ARG A 12 6.10 1.51 3.17
C ARG A 12 7.51 1.55 3.71
N LEU A 13 8.53 1.49 2.84
CA LEU A 13 9.92 1.61 3.26
C LEU A 13 10.29 3.06 3.60
N LEU A 14 9.73 4.04 2.88
CA LEU A 14 10.03 5.45 3.11
C LEU A 14 9.25 6.06 4.28
N TYR A 15 8.05 5.56 4.58
CA TYR A 15 7.20 6.16 5.61
C TYR A 15 7.88 6.23 6.99
N PRO A 16 8.50 5.16 7.54
CA PRO A 16 9.23 5.24 8.80
C PRO A 16 10.38 6.26 8.76
N LEU A 17 11.09 6.37 7.62
CA LEU A 17 12.15 7.36 7.47
C LEU A 17 11.61 8.79 7.54
N LEU A 18 10.43 9.05 6.97
CA LEU A 18 9.80 10.37 7.07
C LEU A 18 9.36 10.69 8.50
N ILE A 19 8.87 9.69 9.24
CA ILE A 19 8.50 9.84 10.66
C ILE A 19 9.72 10.21 11.50
N GLU A 20 10.85 9.52 11.29
CA GLU A 20 12.12 9.85 11.95
C GLU A 20 12.53 11.30 11.67
N LEU A 21 12.43 11.75 10.42
CA LEU A 21 12.77 13.12 10.01
C LEU A 21 11.84 14.16 10.66
N ALA A 22 10.53 13.91 10.68
CA ALA A 22 9.57 14.81 11.30
C ALA A 22 9.82 14.92 12.82
N THR A 23 10.11 13.79 13.47
CA THR A 23 10.45 13.73 14.90
C THR A 23 11.75 14.49 15.20
N ALA A 24 12.76 14.35 14.33
CA ALA A 24 14.02 15.09 14.40
C ALA A 24 13.93 16.55 13.96
N ARG A 25 12.75 16.99 13.48
CA ARG A 25 12.49 18.33 12.93
C ARG A 25 13.40 18.71 11.77
N GLN A 26 13.65 17.74 10.90
CA GLN A 26 14.53 17.88 9.75
C GLN A 26 13.76 17.86 8.43
N THR A 27 14.16 18.73 7.52
CA THR A 27 13.79 18.65 6.10
C THR A 27 14.94 18.01 5.32
N LEU A 28 14.61 17.22 4.31
CA LEU A 28 15.60 16.68 3.38
C LEU A 28 15.24 17.00 1.94
N THR A 29 16.24 17.07 1.08
CA THR A 29 16.02 17.06 -0.36
C THR A 29 15.61 15.67 -0.85
N TYR A 30 14.96 15.60 -2.01
CA TYR A 30 14.65 14.32 -2.67
C TYR A 30 15.87 13.41 -2.82
N LYS A 31 17.04 13.98 -3.14
CA LYS A 31 18.30 13.23 -3.29
C LYS A 31 18.76 12.65 -1.96
N GLN A 32 18.76 13.46 -0.90
CA GLN A 32 19.15 13.01 0.44
C GLN A 32 18.20 11.94 0.99
N LEU A 33 16.90 12.02 0.68
CA LEU A 33 15.96 10.95 1.03
C LEU A 33 16.29 9.63 0.33
N ILE A 34 16.64 9.68 -0.96
CA ILE A 34 17.08 8.48 -1.72
C ILE A 34 18.34 7.89 -1.09
N GLU A 35 19.36 8.71 -0.84
CA GLU A 35 20.62 8.28 -0.23
C GLU A 35 20.38 7.65 1.15
N ARG A 36 19.52 8.25 1.97
CA ARG A 36 19.16 7.72 3.29
C ARG A 36 18.41 6.39 3.20
N ALA A 37 17.48 6.25 2.24
CA ALA A 37 16.78 4.99 2.01
C ALA A 37 17.75 3.89 1.55
N GLN A 38 18.64 4.19 0.60
CA GLN A 38 19.67 3.26 0.12
C GLN A 38 20.63 2.82 1.23
N GLY A 39 21.03 3.74 2.11
CA GLY A 39 21.84 3.39 3.28
C GLY A 39 21.10 2.52 4.32
N ARG A 40 19.78 2.70 4.48
CA ARG A 40 18.96 1.92 5.41
C ARG A 40 18.63 0.52 4.89
N TYR A 41 18.45 0.37 3.57
CA TYR A 41 18.01 -0.85 2.92
C TYR A 41 18.98 -1.25 1.77
N PRO A 42 20.26 -1.53 2.06
CA PRO A 42 21.27 -1.76 1.02
C PRO A 42 20.99 -3.02 0.19
N GLU A 43 20.36 -4.04 0.78
CA GLU A 43 20.02 -5.31 0.12
C GLU A 43 18.72 -5.24 -0.70
N ASP A 44 17.95 -4.14 -0.58
CA ASP A 44 16.69 -4.01 -1.32
C ASP A 44 16.94 -3.41 -2.71
N GLN A 45 16.93 -4.28 -3.73
CA GLN A 45 17.17 -3.88 -5.11
C GLN A 45 16.15 -2.83 -5.63
N ARG A 46 14.95 -2.75 -5.05
CA ARG A 46 13.95 -1.73 -5.40
C ARG A 46 14.40 -0.35 -4.92
N VAL A 47 14.98 -0.28 -3.73
CA VAL A 47 15.52 0.94 -3.13
C VAL A 47 16.81 1.36 -3.83
N ALA A 48 17.69 0.41 -4.15
CA ALA A 48 18.92 0.66 -4.91
C ALA A 48 18.63 1.36 -6.26
N ASN A 49 17.54 0.99 -6.93
CA ASN A 49 17.12 1.53 -8.22
C ASN A 49 16.21 2.78 -8.14
N LEU A 50 16.07 3.41 -6.96
CA LEU A 50 15.26 4.62 -6.83
C LEU A 50 15.79 5.77 -7.68
N ILE A 51 14.88 6.41 -8.42
CA ILE A 51 15.17 7.61 -9.22
C ILE A 51 14.27 8.77 -8.78
N PRO A 52 14.72 10.04 -8.93
CA PRO A 52 13.96 11.21 -8.49
C PRO A 52 12.52 11.28 -9.03
N VAL A 53 12.30 10.90 -10.30
CA VAL A 53 10.97 10.92 -10.94
C VAL A 53 9.98 10.00 -10.23
N ARG A 54 10.43 8.83 -9.75
CA ARG A 54 9.57 7.89 -9.00
C ARG A 54 9.26 8.40 -7.60
N MET A 55 10.13 9.22 -7.02
CA MET A 55 9.95 9.74 -5.66
C MET A 55 8.64 10.52 -5.51
N GLY A 56 8.26 11.34 -6.51
CA GLY A 56 6.98 12.05 -6.49
C GLY A 56 5.78 11.10 -6.40
N ARG A 57 5.82 9.95 -7.09
CA ARG A 57 4.76 8.93 -7.07
C ARG A 57 4.64 8.25 -5.72
N ILE A 58 5.79 7.89 -5.16
CA ILE A 58 5.89 7.18 -3.88
C ILE A 58 5.41 8.08 -2.75
N LEU A 59 5.87 9.35 -2.72
CA LEU A 59 5.40 10.33 -1.75
C LEU A 59 3.91 10.59 -1.90
N TRP A 60 3.35 10.56 -3.12
CA TRP A 60 1.91 10.72 -3.31
C TRP A 60 1.09 9.62 -2.60
N VAL A 61 1.60 8.38 -2.52
CA VAL A 61 0.93 7.30 -1.75
C VAL A 61 0.82 7.68 -0.26
N ILE A 62 1.90 8.23 0.29
CA ILE A 62 1.96 8.68 1.70
C ILE A 62 1.06 9.90 1.89
N TYR A 63 1.06 10.83 0.94
CA TYR A 63 0.19 12.01 0.95
C TYR A 63 -1.28 11.61 1.03
N ASP A 64 -1.71 10.66 0.19
CA ASP A 64 -3.10 10.20 0.20
C ASP A 64 -3.49 9.53 1.53
N PHE A 65 -2.55 8.81 2.17
CA PHE A 65 -2.77 8.23 3.49
C PHE A 65 -2.99 9.29 4.57
N VAL A 66 -2.11 10.30 4.64
CA VAL A 66 -2.18 11.33 5.68
C VAL A 66 -3.41 12.22 5.48
N VAL A 67 -3.75 12.56 4.24
CA VAL A 67 -4.94 13.35 3.92
C VAL A 67 -6.22 12.59 4.29
N ALA A 68 -6.33 11.30 3.96
CA ALA A 68 -7.51 10.49 4.28
C ALA A 68 -7.75 10.33 5.79
N ARG A 69 -6.78 10.68 6.64
CA ARG A 69 -6.83 10.57 8.10
C ARG A 69 -6.67 11.92 8.79
N GLU A 70 -6.71 13.01 8.03
CA GLU A 70 -6.54 14.38 8.53
C GLU A 70 -5.23 14.60 9.31
N LEU A 71 -4.20 13.80 9.01
CA LEU A 71 -2.87 13.89 9.61
C LEU A 71 -2.06 15.03 8.94
N PRO A 72 -1.05 15.58 9.63
CA PRO A 72 -0.14 16.55 9.02
C PRO A 72 0.50 15.98 7.75
N ARG A 73 0.66 16.82 6.73
CA ARG A 73 1.18 16.41 5.41
C ARG A 73 2.68 16.12 5.46
N LEU A 74 3.00 14.92 5.96
CA LEU A 74 4.36 14.45 6.22
C LEU A 74 5.30 14.61 5.01
N THR A 75 4.78 14.47 3.80
CA THR A 75 5.56 14.59 2.56
C THR A 75 6.13 15.98 2.30
N LEU A 76 5.60 17.03 2.95
CA LEU A 76 6.07 18.42 2.79
C LEU A 76 7.40 18.71 3.48
N ILE A 77 7.91 17.80 4.31
CA ILE A 77 9.28 17.91 4.86
C ILE A 77 10.35 17.57 3.81
N ILE A 78 9.92 17.07 2.63
CA ILE A 78 10.81 16.79 1.51
C ILE A 78 10.74 17.93 0.51
N VAL A 79 11.91 18.54 0.25
CA VAL A 79 12.03 19.79 -0.49
C VAL A 79 12.92 19.63 -1.73
N SER A 80 12.81 20.60 -2.65
CA SER A 80 13.74 20.71 -3.76
C SER A 80 15.10 21.22 -3.27
N ALA A 81 16.18 20.82 -3.94
CA ALA A 81 17.52 21.31 -3.60
C ALA A 81 17.73 22.79 -3.95
N GLY A 82 17.00 23.30 -4.94
CA GLY A 82 17.21 24.65 -5.49
C GLY A 82 16.60 25.73 -4.60
N ASP A 83 15.31 25.62 -4.31
CA ASP A 83 14.54 26.64 -3.59
C ASP A 83 14.19 26.25 -2.14
N GLN A 84 14.60 25.07 -1.69
CA GLN A 84 14.22 24.50 -0.38
C GLN A 84 12.69 24.49 -0.16
N TYR A 85 11.92 24.40 -1.25
CA TYR A 85 10.48 24.36 -1.21
C TYR A 85 9.95 22.99 -1.65
N PRO A 86 8.81 22.52 -1.11
CA PRO A 86 8.17 21.31 -1.61
C PRO A 86 7.85 21.40 -3.10
N GLY A 87 7.81 20.25 -3.78
CA GLY A 87 7.57 20.18 -5.22
C GLY A 87 6.30 20.91 -5.67
N SER A 88 6.27 21.34 -6.93
CA SER A 88 5.23 22.25 -7.46
C SER A 88 3.78 21.80 -7.26
N ALA A 89 3.55 20.49 -7.17
CA ALA A 89 2.25 19.91 -6.85
C ALA A 89 1.73 20.27 -5.44
N MET A 90 2.53 20.93 -4.60
CA MET A 90 2.22 21.30 -3.22
C MET A 90 2.07 22.82 -3.02
N TRP A 91 2.29 23.63 -4.05
CA TRP A 91 2.31 25.09 -3.94
C TRP A 91 0.99 25.72 -3.50
N GLN A 92 -0.13 24.99 -3.65
CA GLN A 92 -1.44 25.40 -3.16
C GLN A 92 -1.60 25.30 -1.63
N HIS A 93 -0.64 24.70 -0.92
CA HIS A 93 -0.67 24.57 0.53
C HIS A 93 0.24 25.59 1.21
N ASP A 94 -0.09 25.93 2.46
CA ASP A 94 0.84 26.62 3.34
C ASP A 94 1.91 25.61 3.81
N CYS A 95 2.94 25.45 2.98
CA CYS A 95 4.00 24.46 3.20
C CYS A 95 4.71 24.66 4.54
N LEU A 96 4.96 25.92 4.94
CA LEU A 96 5.67 26.21 6.18
C LEU A 96 4.82 25.85 7.39
N ALA A 97 3.54 26.25 7.40
CA ALA A 97 2.64 25.89 8.49
C ALA A 97 2.45 24.37 8.60
N GLU A 98 2.34 23.66 7.47
CA GLU A 98 2.23 22.21 7.47
C GLU A 98 3.51 21.51 7.93
N GLN A 99 4.69 22.00 7.57
CA GLN A 99 5.97 21.49 8.09
C GLN A 99 6.04 21.67 9.61
N GLN A 100 5.66 22.84 10.13
CA GLN A 100 5.59 23.08 11.57
C GLN A 100 4.60 22.14 12.26
N ARG A 101 3.43 21.92 11.67
CA ARG A 101 2.46 20.91 12.15
C ARG A 101 3.08 19.52 12.18
N CYS A 102 3.82 19.12 11.14
CA CYS A 102 4.51 17.84 11.12
C CYS A 102 5.52 17.72 12.26
N PHE A 103 6.28 18.77 12.55
CA PHE A 103 7.29 18.77 13.61
C PHE A 103 6.72 18.85 15.03
N ALA A 104 5.49 19.34 15.18
CA ALA A 104 4.78 19.44 16.44
C ALA A 104 3.90 18.22 16.75
N PHE A 105 3.58 17.42 15.74
CA PHE A 105 2.69 16.28 15.89
C PHE A 105 3.40 15.08 16.53
N ASP A 106 2.68 14.36 17.40
CA ASP A 106 3.18 13.15 18.05
C ASP A 106 2.99 11.92 17.16
N TRP A 107 4.02 11.63 16.36
CA TRP A 107 4.04 10.51 15.42
C TRP A 107 4.10 9.13 16.08
N SER A 108 4.42 9.04 17.37
CA SER A 108 4.46 7.75 18.07
C SER A 108 3.10 7.05 18.12
N THR A 109 2.03 7.79 17.87
CA THR A 109 0.64 7.32 17.90
C THR A 109 0.14 6.71 16.58
N VAL A 110 0.93 6.76 15.50
CA VAL A 110 0.47 6.45 14.12
C VAL A 110 1.10 5.18 13.52
N ASP A 111 2.02 4.54 14.22
CA ASP A 111 2.97 3.55 13.65
C ASP A 111 2.28 2.33 13.00
N GLN A 112 1.22 1.78 13.62
CA GLN A 112 0.54 0.59 13.08
C GLN A 112 -0.47 0.88 11.94
N ALA A 113 -0.94 2.12 11.81
CA ALA A 113 -2.02 2.46 10.88
C ALA A 113 -1.53 2.47 9.41
N PHE A 114 -0.26 2.82 9.17
CA PHE A 114 0.29 2.87 7.82
C PHE A 114 0.56 1.49 7.25
N ASP A 115 1.04 0.54 8.06
CA ASP A 115 1.30 -0.82 7.61
C ASP A 115 0.03 -1.53 7.14
N LEU A 116 -1.07 -1.37 7.88
CA LEU A 116 -2.38 -1.89 7.49
C LEU A 116 -2.90 -1.23 6.21
N TYR A 117 -2.73 0.10 6.07
CA TYR A 117 -3.09 0.80 4.84
C TYR A 117 -2.23 0.35 3.65
N GLY A 118 -0.95 0.11 3.86
CA GLY A 118 -0.03 -0.45 2.88
C GLY A 118 -0.53 -1.81 2.39
N GLN A 119 -0.88 -2.72 3.30
CA GLN A 119 -1.40 -4.05 2.93
C GLN A 119 -2.69 -3.95 2.11
N HIS A 120 -3.65 -3.11 2.50
CA HIS A 120 -4.89 -2.91 1.75
C HIS A 120 -4.64 -2.26 0.38
N SER A 121 -3.75 -1.26 0.34
CA SER A 121 -3.38 -0.57 -0.89
C SER A 121 -2.67 -1.51 -1.86
N GLU A 122 -1.75 -2.34 -1.38
CA GLU A 122 -1.05 -3.37 -2.18
C GLU A 122 -2.06 -4.34 -2.81
N LYS A 123 -3.04 -4.84 -2.03
CA LYS A 123 -4.12 -5.68 -2.58
C LYS A 123 -4.91 -4.96 -3.67
N ALA A 124 -5.25 -3.69 -3.47
CA ALA A 124 -6.04 -2.91 -4.41
C ALA A 124 -5.29 -2.54 -5.72
N VAL A 125 -3.97 -2.37 -5.68
CA VAL A 125 -3.15 -2.00 -6.84
C VAL A 125 -2.43 -3.17 -7.50
N THR A 126 -2.43 -4.35 -6.87
CA THR A 126 -1.91 -5.58 -7.50
C THR A 126 -2.80 -5.91 -8.69
N PRO A 127 -2.27 -5.89 -9.92
CA PRO A 127 -3.08 -6.23 -11.09
C PRO A 127 -3.56 -7.66 -10.93
N LEU A 128 -4.87 -7.85 -10.92
CA LEU A 128 -5.48 -9.16 -10.91
C LEU A 128 -5.02 -9.88 -12.19
N ARG A 129 -4.14 -10.88 -12.03
CA ARG A 129 -3.61 -11.62 -13.18
C ARG A 129 -4.70 -12.57 -13.64
N ARG A 130 -5.38 -12.22 -14.73
CA ARG A 130 -6.43 -13.06 -15.28
C ARG A 130 -5.89 -14.46 -15.58
N VAL A 131 -6.59 -15.46 -15.09
CA VAL A 131 -6.23 -16.87 -15.25
C VAL A 131 -7.17 -17.49 -16.30
N PRO A 132 -6.67 -18.27 -17.27
CA PRO A 132 -7.53 -19.02 -18.18
C PRO A 132 -8.46 -19.97 -17.43
N ARG A 133 -9.70 -20.12 -17.90
CA ARG A 133 -10.75 -20.93 -17.24
C ARG A 133 -10.30 -22.35 -16.85
N GLU A 134 -9.58 -23.03 -17.73
CA GLU A 134 -9.10 -24.39 -17.45
C GLU A 134 -8.08 -24.43 -16.32
N GLN A 135 -7.19 -23.44 -16.25
CA GLN A 135 -6.25 -23.30 -15.15
C GLN A 135 -6.97 -22.92 -13.84
N ALA A 136 -7.99 -22.05 -13.90
CA ALA A 136 -8.82 -21.70 -12.75
C ALA A 136 -9.57 -22.93 -12.18
N LYS A 137 -10.11 -23.81 -13.05
CA LYS A 137 -10.72 -25.08 -12.64
C LYS A 137 -9.74 -26.02 -11.95
N GLN A 138 -8.51 -26.13 -12.45
CA GLN A 138 -7.47 -26.95 -11.85
C GLN A 138 -7.07 -26.43 -10.47
N LEU A 139 -6.84 -25.12 -10.35
CA LEU A 139 -6.50 -24.45 -9.10
C LEU A 139 -7.62 -24.59 -8.06
N MET A 140 -8.87 -24.36 -8.46
CA MET A 140 -10.05 -24.54 -7.60
C MET A 140 -10.17 -25.99 -7.11
N ALA A 141 -10.01 -26.97 -8.00
CA ALA A 141 -10.09 -28.38 -7.64
C ALA A 141 -8.97 -28.78 -6.68
N ALA A 142 -7.71 -28.38 -6.94
CA ALA A 142 -6.59 -28.68 -6.07
C ALA A 142 -6.80 -28.14 -4.65
N HIS A 143 -7.27 -26.90 -4.54
CA HIS A 143 -7.53 -26.26 -3.25
C HIS A 143 -8.71 -26.90 -2.51
N TYR A 144 -9.78 -27.28 -3.21
CA TYR A 144 -10.95 -27.92 -2.61
C TYR A 144 -10.67 -29.33 -2.06
N HIS A 145 -9.73 -30.07 -2.67
CA HIS A 145 -9.37 -31.43 -2.24
C HIS A 145 -8.28 -31.46 -1.17
N ASP A 146 -7.69 -30.30 -0.83
CA ASP A 146 -6.74 -30.21 0.27
C ASP A 146 -7.48 -30.43 1.60
N PRO A 147 -7.11 -31.46 2.39
CA PRO A 147 -7.75 -31.76 3.67
C PRO A 147 -7.63 -30.63 4.71
N ALA A 148 -6.67 -29.72 4.56
CA ALA A 148 -6.53 -28.55 5.42
C ALA A 148 -7.66 -27.52 5.23
N ASN A 149 -8.38 -27.59 4.11
CA ASN A 149 -9.43 -26.65 3.77
C ASN A 149 -10.82 -27.24 4.06
N VAL A 150 -11.56 -26.60 4.97
CA VAL A 150 -12.90 -27.03 5.37
C VAL A 150 -13.91 -25.96 4.96
N TYR A 151 -14.94 -26.35 4.21
CA TYR A 151 -15.93 -25.43 3.67
C TYR A 151 -17.37 -25.81 4.05
N PRO A 152 -18.29 -24.82 4.10
CA PRO A 152 -19.70 -25.07 4.38
C PRO A 152 -20.36 -26.04 3.40
N SER A 153 -21.37 -26.77 3.88
CA SER A 153 -22.26 -27.56 3.04
C SER A 153 -23.00 -26.65 2.07
N GLY A 154 -22.71 -26.75 0.77
CA GLY A 154 -23.29 -25.89 -0.26
C GLY A 154 -22.26 -25.17 -1.14
N ILE A 155 -21.00 -25.09 -0.71
CA ILE A 155 -19.93 -24.41 -1.47
C ILE A 155 -19.76 -24.95 -2.91
N ARG A 156 -20.10 -26.23 -3.12
CA ARG A 156 -20.08 -26.87 -4.45
C ARG A 156 -21.05 -26.22 -5.44
N ALA A 157 -22.15 -25.65 -4.96
CA ALA A 157 -23.12 -24.94 -5.81
C ALA A 157 -22.57 -23.61 -6.33
N LEU A 158 -21.60 -23.01 -5.62
CA LEU A 158 -20.93 -21.76 -5.99
C LEU A 158 -19.68 -21.98 -6.86
N ARG A 159 -19.48 -23.22 -7.37
CA ARG A 159 -18.30 -23.60 -8.17
C ARG A 159 -18.03 -22.64 -9.33
N GLU A 160 -19.06 -22.28 -10.09
CA GLU A 160 -18.89 -21.39 -11.24
C GLU A 160 -18.49 -19.97 -10.83
N ALA A 161 -19.05 -19.44 -9.73
CA ALA A 161 -18.68 -18.15 -9.17
C ALA A 161 -17.23 -18.15 -8.65
N ILE A 162 -16.81 -19.22 -7.95
CA ILE A 162 -15.43 -19.40 -7.50
C ILE A 162 -14.46 -19.43 -8.69
N ILE A 163 -14.79 -20.17 -9.75
CA ILE A 163 -13.97 -20.23 -10.97
C ILE A 163 -13.88 -18.85 -11.63
N GLU A 164 -15.00 -18.13 -11.72
CA GLU A 164 -15.05 -16.78 -12.29
C GLU A 164 -14.21 -15.79 -11.48
N ASN A 165 -14.27 -15.84 -10.14
CA ASN A 165 -13.44 -15.03 -9.26
C ASN A 165 -11.94 -15.31 -9.47
N ILE A 166 -11.53 -16.58 -9.59
CA ILE A 166 -10.14 -16.97 -9.88
C ILE A 166 -9.73 -16.49 -11.28
N MET A 167 -10.60 -16.64 -12.29
CA MET A 167 -10.35 -16.14 -13.65
C MET A 167 -10.18 -14.61 -13.67
N ASN A 168 -10.93 -13.91 -12.83
CA ASN A 168 -10.84 -12.47 -12.64
C ASN A 168 -9.63 -12.05 -11.81
N GLY A 169 -8.81 -13.01 -11.37
CA GLY A 169 -7.47 -12.84 -10.81
C GLY A 169 -7.41 -12.76 -9.28
N LEU A 170 -8.49 -13.14 -8.58
CA LEU A 170 -8.43 -13.40 -7.15
C LEU A 170 -7.56 -14.63 -6.87
N SER A 171 -6.95 -14.69 -5.68
CA SER A 171 -6.34 -15.93 -5.21
C SER A 171 -7.41 -17.00 -4.97
N VAL A 172 -7.02 -18.28 -5.03
CA VAL A 172 -7.95 -19.39 -4.85
C VAL A 172 -8.60 -19.32 -3.46
N ALA A 173 -7.80 -19.07 -2.41
CA ALA A 173 -8.30 -18.94 -1.05
C ALA A 173 -9.33 -17.80 -0.91
N GLU A 174 -9.01 -16.60 -1.41
CA GLU A 174 -9.93 -15.45 -1.35
C GLU A 174 -11.23 -15.71 -2.13
N ALA A 175 -11.15 -16.40 -3.27
CA ALA A 175 -12.33 -16.78 -4.05
C ALA A 175 -13.24 -17.75 -3.28
N PHE A 176 -12.67 -18.69 -2.52
CA PHE A 176 -13.46 -19.56 -1.65
C PHE A 176 -14.03 -18.82 -0.44
N ASP A 177 -13.25 -17.94 0.19
CA ASP A 177 -13.68 -17.20 1.38
C ASP A 177 -14.87 -16.27 1.09
N ILE A 178 -14.84 -15.54 -0.03
CA ILE A 178 -15.95 -14.66 -0.45
C ILE A 178 -17.24 -15.45 -0.62
N GLU A 179 -17.18 -16.56 -1.35
CA GLU A 179 -18.35 -17.36 -1.67
C GLU A 179 -18.84 -18.17 -0.45
N ALA A 180 -17.94 -18.60 0.44
CA ALA A 180 -18.29 -19.23 1.70
C ALA A 180 -19.02 -18.27 2.66
N GLN A 181 -18.67 -16.98 2.65
CA GLN A 181 -19.37 -15.95 3.43
C GLN A 181 -20.83 -15.76 2.99
N LEU A 182 -21.16 -15.99 1.71
CA LEU A 182 -22.54 -15.95 1.22
C LEU A 182 -23.40 -17.13 1.69
N LEU A 183 -22.76 -18.22 2.12
CA LEU A 183 -23.41 -19.41 2.67
C LEU A 183 -23.47 -19.41 4.19
N ALA A 184 -22.67 -18.57 4.85
CA ALA A 184 -22.77 -18.35 6.28
C ALA A 184 -24.02 -17.49 6.54
N PRO A 185 -24.98 -17.94 7.39
CA PRO A 185 -26.09 -17.08 7.77
C PRO A 185 -25.52 -15.80 8.39
N SER A 186 -26.01 -14.65 7.93
CA SER A 186 -25.66 -13.34 8.48
C SER A 186 -25.94 -13.35 9.98
N ALA A 187 -24.90 -13.55 10.80
CA ALA A 187 -24.95 -13.33 12.23
C ALA A 187 -24.86 -11.82 12.47
N HIS A 188 -25.94 -11.11 12.16
CA HIS A 188 -26.18 -9.76 12.62
C HIS A 188 -27.50 -9.77 13.40
N ALA A 189 -27.36 -9.96 14.71
CA ALA A 189 -28.26 -9.45 15.73
C ALA A 189 -27.49 -8.34 16.47
#